data_AF-A0A1Y4T346-F1
#
_entry.id   AF-A0A1Y4T346-F1
#
_cell.length_a   1.000
_cell.length_b   1.000
_cell.length_c   1.000
_cell.angle_alpha   90.00
_cell.angle_beta   90.00
_cell.angle_gamma   90.00
#
_symmetry.space_group_name_H-M   'P 1'
#
loop_
_entity.id
_entity.type
_entity.pdbx_description
1 polymer ?
#
loop_
_entity_poly.entity_id
_entity_poly.type
_entity_poly.pdbx_seq_one_letter_code
_entity_poly.pdbx_strand_id
1 'polypeptide(L)'
;MMDFKNLFDIRIYNYFLNHERLADFLNVVLFDGQMIMDTQDIIILDSSSSGVFLSNGQTIKRTRDHLLLVSLNGEQCIIGLEHQSYADKRMFQRIMEYDYLSYLRQYHIYEKNI
;
A
#
# COMPACT_ATOMS: atom_id res chain seq x y z
N MET A 1 -6.43 -1.13 -30.03
CA MET A 1 -7.07 -0.02 -29.30
C MET A 1 -6.26 0.18 -28.02
N MET A 2 -5.59 1.32 -27.86
CA MET A 2 -4.75 1.57 -26.69
C MET A 2 -5.67 1.69 -25.48
N ASP A 3 -5.50 0.82 -24.48
CA ASP A 3 -6.32 0.85 -23.28
C ASP A 3 -5.91 2.06 -22.44
N PHE A 4 -6.61 3.18 -22.64
CA PHE A 4 -6.35 4.45 -21.96
C PHE A 4 -6.34 4.29 -20.44
N LYS A 5 -7.07 3.32 -19.89
CA LYS A 5 -7.10 3.00 -18.47
C LYS A 5 -5.71 2.62 -17.93
N ASN A 6 -5.03 1.70 -18.61
CA ASN A 6 -3.68 1.30 -18.22
C ASN A 6 -2.67 2.44 -18.37
N LEU A 7 -2.89 3.34 -19.33
CA LEU A 7 -2.01 4.50 -19.53
C LEU A 7 -2.13 5.51 -18.39
N PHE A 8 -3.35 5.75 -17.87
CA PHE A 8 -3.57 6.60 -16.71
C PHE A 8 -2.96 5.99 -15.45
N ASP A 9 -3.19 4.70 -15.19
CA ASP A 9 -2.62 4.01 -14.02
C ASP A 9 -1.08 4.05 -14.04
N ILE A 10 -0.43 3.84 -15.21
CA ILE A 10 1.03 3.94 -15.36
C ILE A 10 1.54 5.37 -15.08
N ARG A 11 0.82 6.40 -15.54
CA ARG A 11 1.23 7.79 -15.34
C ARG A 11 1.12 8.21 -13.88
N ILE A 12 0.03 7.82 -13.21
CA ILE A 12 -0.16 8.11 -11.78
C ILE A 12 0.87 7.36 -10.96
N TYR A 13 1.15 6.09 -11.29
CA TYR A 13 2.22 5.33 -10.69
C TYR A 13 3.57 6.05 -10.78
N ASN A 14 3.97 6.48 -11.98
CA ASN A 14 5.22 7.21 -12.16
C ASN A 14 5.23 8.59 -11.47
N TYR A 15 4.06 9.22 -11.30
CA TYR A 15 3.94 10.50 -10.62
C TYR A 15 4.31 10.40 -9.14
N PHE A 16 3.88 9.32 -8.47
CA PHE A 16 4.11 9.08 -7.03
C PHE A 16 5.43 8.36 -6.70
N LEU A 17 6.25 8.01 -7.70
CA LEU A 17 7.64 7.57 -7.48
C LEU A 17 8.56 8.70 -6.98
N ASN A 18 8.12 9.97 -7.09
CA ASN A 18 8.86 11.11 -6.56
C ASN A 18 8.48 11.35 -5.09
N HIS A 19 9.47 11.26 -4.20
CA HIS A 19 9.28 11.40 -2.74
C HIS A 19 8.77 12.79 -2.32
N GLU A 20 9.14 13.88 -3.00
CA GLU A 20 8.64 15.23 -2.67
C GLU A 20 7.13 15.31 -2.94
N ARG A 21 6.70 14.86 -4.12
CA ARG A 21 5.27 14.85 -4.48
C ARG A 21 4.46 13.94 -3.55
N LEU A 22 5.06 12.84 -3.13
CA LEU A 22 4.45 11.91 -2.21
C LEU A 22 4.30 12.50 -0.80
N ALA A 23 5.34 13.16 -0.29
CA ALA A 23 5.31 13.85 1.00
C ALA A 23 4.26 14.97 1.00
N ASP A 24 4.26 15.81 -0.04
CA ASP A 24 3.25 16.87 -0.20
C ASP A 24 1.84 16.31 -0.24
N PHE A 25 1.62 15.25 -1.02
CA PHE A 25 0.32 14.59 -1.11
C PHE A 25 -0.13 14.03 0.24
N LEU A 26 0.73 13.31 0.95
CA LEU A 26 0.39 12.73 2.24
C LEU A 26 0.16 13.82 3.30
N ASN A 27 0.93 14.92 3.28
CA ASN A 27 0.71 16.08 4.16
C ASN A 27 -0.67 16.71 3.94
N VAL A 28 -1.10 16.84 2.67
CA VAL A 28 -2.45 17.34 2.35
C VAL A 28 -3.53 16.38 2.82
N VAL A 29 -3.39 15.07 2.57
CA VAL A 29 -4.45 14.08 2.82
C VAL A 29 -4.57 13.68 4.29
N LEU A 30 -3.45 13.56 5.00
CA LEU A 30 -3.43 13.04 6.37
C LEU A 30 -3.32 14.13 7.44
N PHE A 31 -2.80 15.29 7.08
CA PHE A 31 -2.43 16.35 8.04
C PHE A 31 -3.00 17.72 7.64
N ASP A 32 -4.10 17.75 6.88
CA ASP A 32 -4.80 18.98 6.48
C ASP A 32 -3.88 20.04 5.82
N GLY A 33 -2.84 19.58 5.12
CA GLY A 33 -1.85 20.44 4.44
C GLY A 33 -0.74 20.97 5.33
N GLN A 34 -0.65 20.54 6.58
CA GLN A 34 0.49 20.84 7.45
C GLN A 34 1.70 20.02 7.02
N MET A 35 2.87 20.66 6.96
CA MET A 35 4.13 20.03 6.55
C MET A 35 4.72 19.24 7.72
N ILE A 36 4.20 18.04 7.94
CA ILE A 36 4.61 17.14 9.03
C ILE A 36 5.60 16.08 8.55
N MET A 37 5.39 15.52 7.36
CA MET A 37 6.32 14.58 6.73
C MET A 37 7.30 15.29 5.80
N ASP A 38 8.57 14.90 5.88
CA ASP A 38 9.57 15.17 4.87
C ASP A 38 9.79 13.93 3.99
N THR A 39 10.42 14.14 2.83
CA THR A 39 10.89 13.13 1.91
C THR A 39 11.75 12.04 2.55
N GLN A 40 12.53 12.40 3.57
CA GLN A 40 13.43 11.49 4.29
C GLN A 40 12.67 10.50 5.18
N ASP A 41 11.44 10.85 5.55
CA ASP A 41 10.60 10.03 6.42
C ASP A 41 9.91 8.91 5.64
N ILE A 42 10.00 8.91 4.31
CA ILE A 42 9.25 8.01 3.44
C ILE A 42 10.18 7.06 2.69
N ILE A 43 9.91 5.77 2.82
CA ILE A 43 10.57 4.70 2.06
C ILE A 43 9.52 4.00 1.21
N ILE A 44 9.70 4.02 -0.12
CA ILE A 44 8.84 3.26 -1.04
C ILE A 44 9.26 1.79 -0.99
N LEU A 45 8.35 0.92 -0.55
CA LEU A 45 8.50 -0.53 -0.51
C LEU A 45 8.03 -1.16 -1.83
N ASP A 46 8.61 -2.32 -2.15
CA ASP A 46 8.21 -3.10 -3.31
C ASP A 46 6.83 -3.74 -3.11
N SER A 47 5.81 -3.18 -3.79
CA SER A 47 4.42 -3.65 -3.78
C SER A 47 4.24 -4.98 -4.51
N SER A 48 5.19 -5.40 -5.36
CA SER A 48 5.11 -6.62 -6.16
C SER A 48 5.12 -7.90 -5.31
N SER A 49 5.64 -7.81 -4.08
CA SER A 49 5.80 -8.91 -3.13
C SER A 49 4.66 -9.07 -2.12
N SER A 50 3.62 -8.23 -2.19
CA SER A 50 2.51 -8.20 -1.22
C SER A 50 1.49 -9.33 -1.40
N GLY A 51 1.96 -10.56 -1.62
CA GLY A 51 1.16 -11.77 -1.67
C GLY A 51 0.96 -12.36 -0.28
N VAL A 52 -0.28 -12.70 0.10
CA VAL A 52 -0.48 -13.59 1.25
C VAL A 52 -0.47 -15.03 0.76
N PHE A 53 0.54 -15.79 1.21
CA PHE A 53 0.60 -17.24 1.04
C PHE A 53 -0.41 -17.90 1.98
N LEU A 54 -1.43 -18.49 1.39
CA LEU A 54 -2.37 -19.37 2.07
C LEU A 54 -1.73 -20.75 2.26
N SER A 55 -2.12 -21.46 3.33
CA SER A 55 -1.65 -22.83 3.63
C SER A 55 -1.99 -23.85 2.55
N ASN A 56 -2.91 -23.52 1.63
CA ASN A 56 -3.28 -24.30 0.45
C ASN A 56 -2.43 -24.00 -0.80
N GLY A 57 -1.36 -23.19 -0.68
CA GLY A 57 -0.48 -22.82 -1.80
C GLY A 57 -1.01 -21.69 -2.70
N GLN A 58 -2.17 -21.09 -2.37
CA GLN A 58 -2.70 -19.95 -3.12
C GLN A 58 -2.04 -18.65 -2.66
N THR A 59 -1.65 -17.80 -3.61
CA THR A 59 -1.15 -16.45 -3.33
C THR A 59 -2.23 -15.45 -3.71
N ILE A 60 -2.77 -14.74 -2.73
CA ILE A 60 -3.62 -13.57 -3.01
C ILE A 60 -2.71 -12.37 -3.16
N LYS A 61 -2.55 -11.90 -4.41
CA LYS A 61 -1.82 -10.67 -4.72
C LYS A 61 -2.64 -9.48 -4.22
N ARG A 62 -2.08 -8.68 -3.32
CA ARG A 62 -2.71 -7.43 -2.92
C ARG A 62 -2.59 -6.42 -4.06
N THR A 63 -3.68 -5.71 -4.30
CA THR A 63 -3.75 -4.68 -5.35
C THR A 63 -3.37 -3.33 -4.75
N ARG A 64 -2.10 -3.15 -4.35
CA ARG A 64 -1.58 -1.83 -3.95
C ARG A 64 -0.58 -1.38 -4.99
N ASP A 65 -0.74 -0.16 -5.50
CA ASP A 65 0.18 0.42 -6.46
C ASP A 65 1.48 0.81 -5.75
N HIS A 66 1.36 1.51 -4.61
CA HIS A 66 2.49 1.85 -3.76
C HIS A 66 2.29 1.32 -2.34
N LEU A 67 3.37 0.79 -1.77
CA LEU A 67 3.48 0.49 -0.36
C LEU A 67 4.58 1.38 0.20
N LEU A 68 4.30 2.10 1.28
CA LEU A 68 5.20 3.09 1.86
C LEU A 68 5.45 2.71 3.31
N LEU A 69 6.70 2.75 3.73
CA LEU A 69 7.07 2.78 5.14
C LEU A 69 7.35 4.23 5.50
N VAL A 70 6.58 4.79 6.42
CA VAL A 70 6.72 6.16 6.88
C VAL A 70 7.14 6.17 8.33
N SER A 71 8.16 6.96 8.67
CA SER A 71 8.52 7.23 10.06
C SER A 71 7.86 8.52 10.53
N LEU A 72 7.02 8.44 11.56
CA LEU A 72 6.32 9.59 12.13
C LEU A 72 6.56 9.62 13.62
N ASN A 73 7.18 10.68 14.12
CA ASN A 73 7.43 10.87 15.56
C ASN A 73 8.10 9.67 16.26
N GLY A 74 9.00 8.97 15.56
CA GLY A 74 9.70 7.78 16.07
C GLY A 74 8.93 6.46 15.90
N GLU A 75 7.68 6.49 15.43
CA GLU A 75 6.89 5.31 15.10
C GLU A 75 6.99 4.98 13.61
N GLN A 76 6.84 3.70 13.26
CA GLN A 76 6.83 3.24 11.87
C GLN A 76 5.41 2.87 11.44
N CYS A 77 4.93 3.51 10.37
CA CYS A 77 3.62 3.27 9.78
C CYS A 77 3.77 2.71 8.36
N ILE A 78 2.91 1.75 7.99
CA ILE A 78 2.81 1.27 6.61
C ILE A 78 1.59 1.92 5.95
N ILE A 79 1.81 2.66 4.87
CA ILE A 79 0.75 3.28 4.07
C ILE A 79 0.63 2.54 2.74
N GLY A 80 -0.58 2.10 2.42
CA GLY A 80 -0.89 1.50 1.12
C GLY A 80 -1.67 2.48 0.26
N LEU A 81 -1.14 2.81 -0.93
CA LEU A 81 -1.79 3.69 -1.89
C LEU A 81 -2.25 2.87 -3.11
N GLU A 82 -3.54 2.98 -3.42
CA GLU A 82 -4.22 2.28 -4.52
C GLU A 82 -4.83 3.32 -5.46
N HIS A 83 -4.41 3.31 -6.72
CA HIS A 83 -4.97 4.14 -7.78
C HIS A 83 -6.26 3.49 -8.27
N GLN A 84 -7.37 4.19 -8.09
CA GLN A 84 -8.66 3.70 -8.56
C GLN A 84 -9.14 4.52 -9.75
N SER A 85 -9.00 3.94 -10.94
CA SER A 85 -9.65 4.45 -12.16
C SER A 85 -11.20 4.44 -12.08
N TYR A 86 -11.79 3.67 -11.16
CA TYR A 86 -13.22 3.68 -10.85
C TYR A 86 -13.43 3.36 -9.36
N ALA A 87 -14.45 3.94 -8.74
CA ALA A 87 -14.79 3.69 -7.34
C ALA A 87 -15.14 2.21 -7.11
N ASP A 88 -14.21 1.45 -6.55
CA ASP A 88 -14.43 0.04 -6.28
C ASP A 88 -15.14 -0.15 -4.93
N LYS A 89 -16.45 -0.39 -5.01
CA LYS A 89 -17.29 -0.63 -3.83
C LYS A 89 -16.92 -1.89 -3.04
N ARG A 90 -16.03 -2.76 -3.54
CA ARG A 90 -15.58 -3.96 -2.82
C ARG A 90 -14.25 -3.75 -2.10
N MET A 91 -13.65 -2.56 -2.18
CA MET A 91 -12.35 -2.26 -1.59
C MET A 91 -12.32 -2.53 -0.08
N PHE A 92 -13.36 -2.15 0.67
CA PHE A 92 -13.41 -2.40 2.11
C PHE A 92 -13.38 -3.91 2.45
N GLN A 93 -14.07 -4.73 1.65
CA GLN A 93 -14.10 -6.17 1.84
C GLN A 93 -12.72 -6.77 1.54
N ARG A 94 -12.07 -6.35 0.45
CA ARG A 94 -10.71 -6.78 0.12
C ARG A 94 -9.71 -6.43 1.22
N ILE A 95 -9.78 -5.22 1.77
CA ILE A 95 -8.89 -4.79 2.86
C ILE A 95 -9.08 -5.69 4.09
N MET A 96 -10.34 -5.94 4.49
CA MET A 96 -10.64 -6.84 5.60
C MET A 96 -10.10 -8.26 5.36
N GLU A 97 -10.27 -8.81 4.15
CA GLU A 97 -9.70 -10.11 3.77
C GLU A 97 -8.16 -10.08 3.85
N TYR A 98 -7.52 -9.03 3.36
CA TYR A 98 -6.07 -8.89 3.42
C TYR A 98 -5.53 -8.87 4.85
N ASP A 99 -6.23 -8.19 5.77
CA ASP A 99 -5.84 -8.10 7.17
C ASP A 99 -6.04 -9.43 7.88
N TYR A 100 -7.19 -10.08 7.67
CA TYR A 100 -7.46 -11.42 8.18
C TYR A 100 -6.37 -12.42 7.79
N LEU A 101 -5.98 -12.43 6.51
CA LEU A 101 -4.95 -13.33 6.02
C LEU A 101 -3.56 -12.99 6.56
N SER A 102 -3.26 -11.70 6.78
CA SER A 102 -2.06 -11.26 7.49
C SER A 102 -2.00 -11.84 8.91
N TYR A 103 -3.10 -11.77 9.66
CA TYR A 103 -3.16 -12.31 11.02
C TYR A 103 -3.07 -13.83 11.04
N LEU A 104 -3.76 -14.52 10.13
CA LEU A 104 -3.69 -15.98 10.02
C LEU A 104 -2.26 -16.45 9.72
N ARG A 105 -1.54 -15.74 8.85
CA ARG A 105 -0.12 -16.01 8.59
C ARG A 105 0.73 -15.84 9.85
N GLN A 106 0.55 -14.75 10.60
CA GLN A 106 1.28 -14.51 11.84
C GLN A 106 1.00 -15.59 12.89
N TYR A 107 -0.26 -16.00 13.02
CA TYR A 107 -0.68 -17.09 13.90
C TYR A 107 0.05 -18.40 13.55
N HIS A 108 0.06 -18.79 12.27
CA HIS A 108 0.77 -20.01 11.84
C HIS A 108 2.29 -19.92 12.01
N ILE A 109 2.89 -18.74 11.85
CA ILE A 109 4.32 -18.53 12.14
C ILE A 109 4.57 -18.70 13.63
N TYR A 110 3.71 -18.15 14.48
CA TYR A 110 3.79 -18.29 15.93
C TYR A 110 3.68 -19.76 16.37
N GLU A 111 2.69 -20.51 15.88
CA GLU A 111 2.55 -21.94 16.18
C GLU A 111 3.76 -22.78 15.77
N LYS A 112 4.44 -22.43 14.66
CA LYS A 112 5.63 -23.15 14.20
C LYS A 112 6.90 -22.86 15.01
N ASN A 113 6.90 -21.77 15.76
CA ASN A 113 8.04 -21.32 16.58
C ASN A 113 7.90 -21.73 18.06
N ILE A 114 6.86 -22.49 18.41
CA ILE A 114 6.66 -23.21 19.68
C ILE A 114 6.99 -24.69 19.45
#